data_AF-A0A7X2XVP8-F1
#
_entry.id   AF-A0A7X2XVP8-F1
#
_cell.length_a   1.000
_cell.length_b   1.000
_cell.length_c   1.000
_cell.angle_alpha   90.00
_cell.angle_beta   90.00
_cell.angle_gamma   90.00
#
_symmetry.space_group_name_H-M   'P 1'
#
loop_
_entity.id
_entity.type
_entity.pdbx_description
1 polymer ?
#
loop_
_entity_poly.entity_id
_entity_poly.type
_entity_poly.pdbx_seq_one_letter_code
_entity_poly.pdbx_strand_id
1 'polypeptide(L)'
;MRNYGTQVEQYYAAHIRKSNGKAYVYYKFRIGKKTGWVWHGYLKPFTSGTTAPTTGTTGTSTNSGTDLVPVANANWNKIGATGVFAADSTLMQMFPNTTFSKYLYSAVQGYNNMDDGVDRPNYFDTSWSNTMKSKLGVQSTAKPVYIYASVSEPEPFTKANIEAALTKAGYDANARAKFSGWYIGGSIEPDSWADEGAYGGMTTIVLVPQS
;
A
#
# COMPACT_ATOMS: atom_id res chain seq x y z
N MET A 1 -11.19 15.01 -29.59
CA MET A 1 -10.73 14.32 -28.36
C MET A 1 -9.47 15.04 -27.87
N ARG A 2 -9.42 15.46 -26.60
CA ARG A 2 -8.20 16.07 -26.03
C ARG A 2 -7.13 14.98 -25.93
N ASN A 3 -5.99 15.19 -26.60
CA ASN A 3 -4.86 14.27 -26.54
C ASN A 3 -4.10 14.49 -25.24
N TYR A 4 -3.99 13.43 -24.43
CA TYR A 4 -3.42 13.46 -23.09
C TYR A 4 -1.97 12.92 -23.03
N GLY A 5 -1.30 12.76 -24.17
CA GLY A 5 0.05 12.19 -24.28
C GLY A 5 0.04 10.81 -24.94
N THR A 6 1.21 10.31 -25.36
CA THR A 6 1.38 9.03 -26.07
C THR A 6 1.74 7.86 -25.15
N GLN A 7 2.07 8.14 -23.89
CA GLN A 7 2.46 7.15 -22.89
C GLN A 7 1.68 7.41 -21.60
N VAL A 8 1.16 6.32 -21.05
CA VAL A 8 0.29 6.35 -19.89
C VAL A 8 0.77 5.24 -18.97
N GLU A 9 1.29 5.58 -17.80
CA GLU A 9 1.67 4.58 -16.80
C GLU A 9 0.39 4.03 -16.15
N GLN A 10 0.23 2.70 -16.21
CA GLN A 10 -0.86 1.97 -15.59
C GLN A 10 -0.65 1.90 -14.07
N TYR A 11 -1.67 2.19 -13.26
CA TYR A 11 -1.55 2.08 -11.79
C TYR A 11 -2.78 1.57 -11.03
N TYR A 12 -3.93 1.36 -11.70
CA TYR A 12 -5.11 0.72 -11.09
C TYR A 12 -6.04 0.16 -12.19
N ALA A 13 -6.70 -0.98 -11.94
CA ALA A 13 -7.65 -1.61 -12.85
C ALA A 13 -8.99 -1.91 -12.16
N ALA A 14 -10.05 -1.18 -12.51
CA ALA A 14 -11.41 -1.47 -12.06
C ALA A 14 -12.04 -2.54 -12.96
N HIS A 15 -12.58 -3.60 -12.35
CA HIS A 15 -13.33 -4.64 -13.05
C HIS A 15 -14.83 -4.43 -12.81
N ILE A 16 -15.51 -3.80 -13.77
CA ILE A 16 -16.94 -3.48 -13.67
C ILE A 16 -17.73 -4.56 -14.40
N ARG A 17 -18.59 -5.30 -13.68
CA ARG A 17 -19.61 -6.15 -14.29
C ARG A 17 -20.89 -5.34 -14.48
N LYS A 18 -21.33 -5.17 -15.72
CA LYS A 18 -22.62 -4.52 -16.02
C LYS A 18 -23.76 -5.51 -15.87
N SER A 19 -24.99 -5.01 -15.72
CA SER A 19 -26.23 -5.80 -15.63
C SER A 19 -26.44 -6.76 -16.81
N ASN A 20 -25.78 -6.53 -17.94
CA ASN A 20 -25.75 -7.42 -19.10
C ASN A 20 -24.76 -8.60 -18.98
N GLY A 21 -24.15 -8.81 -17.81
CA GLY A 21 -23.20 -9.89 -17.53
C GLY A 21 -21.79 -9.66 -18.09
N LYS A 22 -21.53 -8.56 -18.81
CA LYS A 22 -20.22 -8.28 -19.40
C LYS A 22 -19.30 -7.59 -18.39
N ALA A 23 -18.08 -8.09 -18.27
CA ALA A 23 -17.02 -7.48 -17.49
C ALA A 23 -16.25 -6.45 -18.34
N TYR A 24 -15.97 -5.30 -17.76
CA TYR A 24 -15.21 -4.20 -18.37
C TYR A 24 -14.02 -3.88 -17.47
N VAL A 25 -12.85 -3.72 -18.07
CA VAL A 25 -11.65 -3.28 -17.36
C VAL A 25 -11.42 -1.80 -17.67
N TYR A 26 -11.32 -0.97 -16.64
CA TYR A 26 -10.94 0.44 -16.75
C TYR A 26 -9.62 0.66 -16.04
N TYR A 27 -8.70 1.35 -16.69
CA TYR A 27 -7.43 1.77 -16.10
C TYR A 27 -7.53 3.22 -15.65
N LYS A 28 -7.12 3.51 -14.42
CA LYS A 28 -6.93 4.89 -13.95
C LYS A 28 -5.55 5.35 -14.46
N PHE A 29 -5.47 6.56 -14.98
CA PHE A 29 -4.24 7.16 -15.51
C PHE A 29 -4.01 8.60 -15.05
N ARG A 30 -2.74 9.02 -15.01
CA ARG A 30 -2.29 10.30 -14.46
C ARG A 30 -1.28 10.93 -15.40
N ILE A 31 -1.48 12.20 -15.71
CA ILE A 31 -0.51 13.04 -16.43
C ILE A 31 -0.35 14.34 -15.64
N GLY A 32 0.83 14.51 -15.03
CA GLY A 32 1.10 15.63 -14.13
C GLY A 32 0.13 15.65 -12.93
N LYS A 33 -0.68 16.72 -12.84
CA LYS A 33 -1.69 16.89 -11.76
C LYS A 33 -3.08 16.38 -12.11
N LYS A 34 -3.28 15.82 -13.32
CA LYS A 34 -4.61 15.39 -13.79
C LYS A 34 -4.71 13.88 -13.77
N THR A 35 -5.84 13.37 -13.31
CA THR A 35 -6.19 11.94 -13.34
C THR A 35 -7.40 11.71 -14.22
N GLY A 36 -7.55 10.49 -14.72
CA GLY A 36 -8.69 10.08 -15.54
C GLY A 36 -8.84 8.57 -15.57
N TRP A 37 -9.92 8.12 -16.19
CA TRP A 37 -10.20 6.70 -16.42
C TRP A 37 -10.23 6.42 -17.92
N VAL A 38 -9.60 5.33 -18.34
CA VAL A 38 -9.60 4.87 -19.73
C VAL A 38 -10.04 3.42 -19.77
N TRP A 39 -10.99 3.10 -20.65
CA TRP A 39 -11.38 1.71 -20.88
C TRP A 39 -10.24 0.94 -21.54
N HIS A 40 -9.97 -0.29 -21.10
CA HIS A 40 -8.85 -1.10 -21.59
C HIS A 40 -8.84 -1.26 -23.11
N GLY A 41 -10.02 -1.31 -23.75
CA GLY A 41 -10.13 -1.48 -25.20
C GLY A 41 -9.66 -0.27 -26.01
N TYR A 42 -9.41 0.87 -25.37
CA TYR A 42 -8.81 2.04 -26.00
C TYR A 42 -7.27 2.08 -25.89
N LEU A 43 -6.66 1.13 -25.20
CA LEU A 43 -5.20 1.07 -25.04
C LEU A 43 -4.58 0.07 -26.02
N LYS A 44 -3.35 0.36 -26.45
CA LYS A 44 -2.51 -0.56 -27.22
C LYS A 44 -1.34 -1.02 -26.34
N PRO A 45 -0.91 -2.30 -26.43
CA PRO A 45 0.29 -2.76 -25.74
C PRO A 45 1.51 -1.92 -26.15
N PHE A 46 2.30 -1.47 -25.18
CA PHE A 46 3.57 -0.78 -25.44
C PHE A 46 4.72 -1.75 -25.24
N THR A 47 5.57 -1.91 -26.26
CA THR A 47 6.81 -2.68 -26.20
C THR A 47 7.95 -1.70 -26.00
N SER A 48 8.46 -1.57 -24.78
CA SER A 48 9.63 -0.72 -24.51
C SER A 48 10.86 -1.29 -25.20
N GLY A 49 11.38 -0.57 -26.20
CA GLY A 49 12.70 -0.84 -26.78
C GLY A 49 13.76 -0.77 -25.69
N THR A 50 14.34 -1.91 -25.33
CA THR A 50 15.33 -2.02 -24.25
C THR A 50 16.72 -1.82 -24.82
N THR A 51 17.36 -0.67 -24.56
CA THR A 51 18.83 -0.60 -24.59
C THR A 51 19.35 -1.20 -23.29
N ALA A 52 20.02 -2.34 -23.40
CA ALA A 52 20.59 -3.08 -22.29
C ALA A 52 21.72 -2.29 -21.59
N PRO A 53 21.69 -2.14 -20.25
CA PRO A 53 22.87 -1.81 -19.48
C PRO A 53 23.63 -3.09 -19.13
N THR A 54 24.94 -2.99 -19.29
CA THR A 54 25.97 -4.03 -19.21
C THR A 54 26.04 -4.71 -17.85
N THR A 55 26.23 -6.03 -17.90
CA THR A 55 26.41 -6.98 -16.81
C THR A 55 27.60 -6.63 -15.90
N GLY A 56 27.33 -6.47 -14.61
CA GLY A 56 28.31 -6.55 -13.52
C GLY A 56 27.83 -7.56 -12.48
N THR A 57 28.42 -8.76 -12.51
CA THR A 57 28.36 -9.85 -11.51
C THR A 57 28.71 -9.29 -10.12
N THR A 58 28.11 -9.59 -8.97
CA THR A 58 27.72 -10.89 -8.39
C THR A 58 26.86 -10.59 -7.16
N GLY A 59 25.76 -11.33 -6.97
CA GLY A 59 24.90 -11.20 -5.79
C GLY A 59 23.49 -11.72 -6.08
N THR A 60 23.37 -13.04 -6.26
CA THR A 60 22.09 -13.71 -6.43
C THR A 60 21.18 -13.41 -5.23
N SER A 61 20.17 -12.56 -5.42
CA SER A 61 19.01 -12.50 -4.54
C SER A 61 17.75 -12.62 -5.39
N THR A 62 17.32 -13.87 -5.55
CA THR A 62 16.03 -14.27 -6.08
C THR A 62 14.92 -13.82 -5.13
N ASN A 63 14.55 -12.54 -5.14
CA ASN A 63 13.34 -12.09 -4.45
C ASN A 63 12.12 -12.29 -5.36
N SER A 64 11.71 -13.56 -5.43
CA SER A 64 10.37 -13.99 -5.78
C SER A 64 9.55 -13.99 -4.48
N GLY A 65 8.60 -13.07 -4.34
CA GLY A 65 7.45 -13.24 -3.42
C GLY A 65 7.74 -13.54 -1.95
N THR A 66 8.79 -12.98 -1.34
CA THR A 66 9.01 -13.16 0.10
C THR A 66 7.92 -12.44 0.89
N ASP A 67 7.13 -13.19 1.67
CA ASP A 67 6.12 -12.65 2.59
C ASP A 67 6.71 -11.69 3.61
N LEU A 68 8.03 -11.79 3.89
CA LEU A 68 8.75 -11.02 4.91
C LEU A 68 10.09 -10.50 4.35
N VAL A 69 10.35 -9.21 4.46
CA VAL A 69 11.63 -8.59 4.05
C VAL A 69 11.90 -7.33 4.89
N PRO A 70 13.14 -7.01 5.31
CA PRO A 70 13.42 -5.74 5.96
C PRO A 70 12.90 -4.57 5.12
N VAL A 71 12.22 -3.60 5.72
CA VAL A 71 11.61 -2.46 5.01
C VAL A 71 12.66 -1.70 4.17
N ALA A 72 13.88 -1.57 4.68
CA ALA A 72 14.99 -0.93 3.97
C ALA A 72 15.42 -1.67 2.69
N ASN A 73 15.17 -2.97 2.61
CA ASN A 73 15.57 -3.84 1.50
C ASN A 73 14.37 -4.24 0.61
N ALA A 74 13.17 -3.81 0.95
CA ALA A 74 11.95 -4.16 0.24
C ALA A 74 11.96 -3.59 -1.19
N ASN A 75 11.68 -4.44 -2.18
CA ASN A 75 11.50 -3.99 -3.57
C ASN A 75 10.04 -3.57 -3.79
N TRP A 76 9.76 -2.31 -3.50
CA TRP A 76 8.42 -1.72 -3.55
C TRP A 76 7.73 -1.83 -4.92
N ASN A 77 8.52 -1.81 -6.00
CA ASN A 77 8.01 -2.00 -7.38
C ASN A 77 7.42 -3.41 -7.61
N LYS A 78 7.90 -4.42 -6.88
CA LYS A 78 7.40 -5.81 -6.96
C LYS A 78 6.30 -6.11 -5.95
N ILE A 79 6.18 -5.31 -4.90
CA ILE A 79 5.23 -5.51 -3.80
C ILE A 79 3.84 -4.91 -4.14
N GLY A 80 3.73 -4.15 -5.23
CA GLY A 80 2.50 -3.47 -5.65
C GLY A 80 2.40 -2.03 -5.15
N ALA A 81 3.46 -1.52 -4.51
CA ALA A 81 3.58 -0.11 -4.11
C ALA A 81 4.04 0.76 -5.30
N THR A 82 3.33 0.66 -6.42
CA THR A 82 3.54 1.48 -7.62
C THR A 82 2.37 2.43 -7.82
N GLY A 83 2.65 3.65 -8.28
CA GLY A 83 1.63 4.67 -8.49
C GLY A 83 1.08 5.21 -7.17
N VAL A 84 -0.24 5.15 -7.01
CA VAL A 84 -0.97 5.78 -5.90
C VAL A 84 -0.59 5.21 -4.52
N PHE A 85 -0.12 3.96 -4.47
CA PHE A 85 0.40 3.28 -3.28
C PHE A 85 1.91 3.53 -3.03
N ALA A 86 2.56 4.41 -3.81
CA ALA A 86 3.96 4.80 -3.54
C ALA A 86 4.12 5.52 -2.18
N ALA A 87 3.03 6.08 -1.66
CA ALA A 87 3.02 6.63 -0.32
C ALA A 87 3.13 5.54 0.76
N ASP A 88 2.70 4.31 0.49
CA ASP A 88 2.76 3.19 1.43
C ASP A 88 4.20 2.79 1.73
N SER A 89 5.08 2.78 0.71
CA SER A 89 6.50 2.55 0.94
C SER A 89 7.12 3.66 1.78
N THR A 90 6.76 4.91 1.51
CA THR A 90 7.23 6.06 2.29
C THR A 90 6.76 5.96 3.74
N LEU A 91 5.49 5.60 3.96
CA LEU A 91 4.89 5.37 5.26
C LEU A 91 5.64 4.30 6.05
N MET A 92 5.84 3.12 5.46
CA MET A 92 6.50 2.01 6.14
C MET A 92 7.98 2.30 6.41
N GLN A 93 8.67 3.01 5.51
CA GLN A 93 10.06 3.46 5.72
C GLN A 93 10.23 4.42 6.90
N MET A 94 9.16 5.00 7.44
CA MET A 94 9.22 5.82 8.64
C MET A 94 9.33 5.02 9.94
N PHE A 95 9.23 3.70 9.88
CA PHE A 95 9.39 2.78 11.01
C PHE A 95 10.73 2.06 10.86
N PRO A 96 11.82 2.60 11.43
CA PRO A 96 13.16 2.07 11.20
C PRO A 96 13.29 0.65 11.71
N ASN A 97 14.11 -0.16 11.02
CA ASN A 97 14.42 -1.55 11.37
C ASN A 97 13.21 -2.49 11.50
N THR A 98 12.08 -2.16 10.87
CA THR A 98 10.94 -3.08 10.77
C THR A 98 11.10 -4.04 9.59
N THR A 99 10.36 -5.14 9.64
CA THR A 99 10.26 -6.13 8.56
C THR A 99 8.90 -6.00 7.89
N PHE A 100 8.87 -5.62 6.62
CA PHE A 100 7.66 -5.63 5.82
C PHE A 100 7.03 -7.01 5.82
N SER A 101 5.71 -7.08 5.98
CA SER A 101 4.91 -8.28 5.78
C SER A 101 3.84 -8.07 4.72
N LYS A 102 3.88 -8.89 3.67
CA LYS A 102 2.85 -8.87 2.62
C LYS A 102 1.47 -9.21 3.17
N TYR A 103 1.40 -10.16 4.10
CA TYR A 103 0.16 -10.53 4.77
C TYR A 103 -0.45 -9.33 5.52
N LEU A 104 0.35 -8.64 6.35
CA LEU A 104 -0.10 -7.45 7.08
C LEU A 104 -0.51 -6.32 6.13
N TYR A 105 0.25 -6.12 5.06
CA TYR A 105 -0.04 -5.11 4.05
C TYR A 105 -1.39 -5.38 3.36
N SER A 106 -1.62 -6.59 2.85
CA SER A 106 -2.89 -6.97 2.23
C SER A 106 -4.07 -6.90 3.20
N ALA A 107 -3.85 -7.28 4.46
CA ALA A 107 -4.84 -7.13 5.53
C ALA A 107 -5.29 -5.67 5.73
N VAL A 108 -4.32 -4.75 5.79
CA VAL A 108 -4.56 -3.31 5.94
C VAL A 108 -5.24 -2.72 4.71
N GLN A 109 -4.83 -3.13 3.51
CA GLN A 109 -5.55 -2.74 2.28
C GLN A 109 -6.99 -3.24 2.30
N GLY A 110 -7.24 -4.47 2.76
CA GLY A 110 -8.59 -4.99 2.95
C GLY A 110 -9.41 -4.13 3.89
N TYR A 111 -8.84 -3.74 5.04
CA TYR A 111 -9.48 -2.86 6.02
C TYR A 111 -9.82 -1.48 5.44
N ASN A 112 -8.88 -0.86 4.74
CA ASN A 112 -9.10 0.46 4.14
C ASN A 112 -10.21 0.41 3.08
N ASN A 113 -10.33 -0.70 2.32
CA ASN A 113 -11.35 -0.90 1.29
C ASN A 113 -12.73 -1.37 1.81
N MET A 114 -12.95 -1.42 3.14
CA MET A 114 -14.26 -1.82 3.67
C MET A 114 -15.30 -0.70 3.51
N ASP A 115 -16.44 -1.11 2.95
CA ASP A 115 -17.60 -0.38 2.44
C ASP A 115 -18.32 0.47 3.52
N ASP A 116 -18.55 -0.05 4.73
CA ASP A 116 -19.19 0.76 5.77
C ASP A 116 -18.42 0.76 7.09
N GLY A 117 -18.71 1.77 7.91
CA GLY A 117 -18.13 1.88 9.26
C GLY A 117 -18.62 0.80 10.22
N VAL A 118 -19.54 -0.09 9.81
CA VAL A 118 -20.11 -1.16 10.66
C VAL A 118 -19.22 -2.40 10.65
N ASP A 119 -18.55 -2.68 9.53
CA ASP A 119 -17.61 -3.82 9.39
C ASP A 119 -16.19 -3.54 9.92
N ARG A 120 -15.87 -2.26 10.17
CA ARG A 120 -14.56 -1.84 10.71
C ARG A 120 -14.37 -2.17 12.20
N PRO A 121 -15.36 -1.91 13.08
CA PRO A 121 -15.34 -2.41 14.45
C PRO A 121 -15.16 -3.93 14.45
N ASN A 122 -14.09 -4.40 15.09
CA ASN A 122 -13.70 -5.82 15.20
C ASN A 122 -13.00 -6.45 13.99
N TYR A 123 -12.68 -5.72 12.92
CA TYR A 123 -11.88 -6.30 11.83
C TYR A 123 -10.53 -6.85 12.31
N PHE A 124 -9.92 -6.16 13.27
CA PHE A 124 -8.70 -6.57 13.95
C PHE A 124 -8.97 -7.07 15.39
N ASP A 125 -9.94 -7.96 15.55
CA ASP A 125 -10.28 -8.52 16.86
C ASP A 125 -9.20 -9.46 17.44
N THR A 126 -9.55 -10.11 18.55
CA THR A 126 -8.67 -11.05 19.25
C THR A 126 -8.40 -12.31 18.42
N SER A 127 -9.39 -12.79 17.64
CA SER A 127 -9.23 -13.94 16.73
C SER A 127 -8.24 -13.62 15.62
N TRP A 128 -8.32 -12.39 15.12
CA TRP A 128 -7.44 -11.89 14.08
C TRP A 128 -6.00 -11.75 14.58
N SER A 129 -5.80 -11.26 15.81
CA SER A 129 -4.49 -11.19 16.45
C SER A 129 -3.81 -12.56 16.58
N ASN A 130 -4.56 -13.64 16.76
CA ASN A 130 -4.02 -15.00 16.77
C ASN A 130 -3.69 -15.50 15.35
N THR A 131 -4.54 -15.18 14.37
CA THR A 131 -4.31 -15.50 12.95
C THR A 131 -3.04 -14.82 12.43
N MET A 132 -2.92 -13.51 12.68
CA MET A 132 -1.69 -12.83 13.14
C MET A 132 -0.43 -13.64 13.26
N LYS A 133 -0.28 -14.06 14.51
CA LYS A 133 0.89 -14.71 15.03
C LYS A 133 1.13 -16.03 14.31
N SER A 134 0.07 -16.78 14.00
CA SER A 134 0.17 -18.02 13.24
C SER A 134 0.74 -17.81 11.83
N LYS A 135 0.23 -16.84 11.07
CA LYS A 135 0.70 -16.55 9.70
C LYS A 135 2.12 -15.98 9.67
N LEU A 136 2.51 -15.25 10.71
CA LEU A 136 3.86 -14.69 10.84
C LEU A 136 4.85 -15.60 11.57
N GLY A 137 4.42 -16.78 12.04
CA GLY A 137 5.26 -17.68 12.84
C GLY A 137 5.72 -17.11 14.18
N VAL A 138 5.00 -16.12 14.73
CA VAL A 138 5.35 -15.40 15.96
C VAL A 138 4.87 -16.15 17.19
N GLN A 139 5.74 -16.24 18.22
CA GLN A 139 5.41 -16.81 19.53
C GLN A 139 5.22 -15.75 20.64
N SER A 140 5.32 -14.47 20.29
CA SER A 140 5.23 -13.35 21.24
C SER A 140 3.88 -13.30 21.97
N THR A 141 3.91 -13.02 23.27
CA THR A 141 2.71 -12.69 24.06
C THR A 141 2.30 -11.23 23.89
N ALA A 142 3.20 -10.38 23.37
CA ALA A 142 2.89 -8.98 23.12
C ALA A 142 1.77 -8.84 22.07
N LYS A 143 0.94 -7.81 22.26
CA LYS A 143 -0.22 -7.55 21.41
C LYS A 143 0.22 -6.77 20.16
N PRO A 144 -0.39 -7.03 18.99
CA PRO A 144 -0.27 -6.15 17.84
C PRO A 144 -0.65 -4.72 18.18
N VAL A 145 -0.02 -3.76 17.50
CA VAL A 145 -0.35 -2.34 17.60
C VAL A 145 -0.99 -1.89 16.29
N TYR A 146 -2.09 -1.16 16.42
CA TYR A 146 -2.86 -0.59 15.33
C TYR A 146 -2.72 0.92 15.37
N ILE A 147 -2.23 1.51 14.29
CA ILE A 147 -2.07 2.96 14.15
C ILE A 147 -3.06 3.43 13.10
N TYR A 148 -3.87 4.42 13.48
CA TYR A 148 -4.74 5.14 12.56
C TYR A 148 -4.28 6.60 12.52
N ALA A 149 -4.04 7.10 11.32
CA ALA A 149 -3.70 8.50 11.08
C ALA A 149 -4.51 9.02 9.89
N SER A 150 -4.55 10.34 9.73
CA SER A 150 -5.18 10.99 8.59
C SER A 150 -4.20 11.99 7.99
N VAL A 151 -3.74 11.71 6.78
CA VAL A 151 -2.88 12.60 6.01
C VAL A 151 -3.76 13.63 5.32
N SER A 152 -3.62 14.88 5.73
CA SER A 152 -4.36 15.99 5.17
C SER A 152 -3.78 16.36 3.80
N GLU A 153 -4.33 15.81 2.72
CA GLU A 153 -4.23 16.26 1.31
C GLU A 153 -4.71 15.12 0.40
N PRO A 154 -5.35 15.38 -0.76
CA PRO A 154 -5.41 14.36 -1.80
C PRO A 154 -4.00 14.10 -2.35
N GLU A 155 -3.75 12.90 -2.87
CA GLU A 155 -2.47 12.50 -3.48
C GLU A 155 -1.86 13.60 -4.39
N PRO A 156 -0.53 13.83 -4.37
CA PRO A 156 0.53 13.03 -3.74
C PRO A 156 0.75 13.31 -2.25
N PHE A 157 0.68 12.25 -1.45
CA PHE A 157 1.08 12.30 -0.03
C PHE A 157 2.59 12.46 0.06
N THR A 158 3.04 13.63 0.51
CA THR A 158 4.47 13.88 0.72
C THR A 158 4.95 13.22 2.00
N LYS A 159 6.25 12.93 2.09
CA LYS A 159 6.88 12.46 3.34
C LYS A 159 6.56 13.40 4.51
N ALA A 160 6.62 14.72 4.30
CA ALA A 160 6.33 15.69 5.35
C ALA A 160 4.88 15.59 5.87
N ASN A 161 3.90 15.40 4.97
CA ASN A 161 2.50 15.30 5.36
C ASN A 161 2.20 13.98 6.10
N ILE A 162 2.81 12.88 5.67
CA ILE A 162 2.71 11.59 6.36
C ILE A 162 3.33 11.71 7.76
N GLU A 163 4.48 12.37 7.88
CA GLU A 163 5.17 12.57 9.16
C GLU A 163 4.36 13.46 10.12
N ALA A 164 3.76 14.55 9.61
CA ALA A 164 2.87 15.39 10.38
C ALA A 164 1.63 14.62 10.89
N ALA A 165 1.03 13.79 10.04
CA ALA A 165 -0.13 12.96 10.39
C ALA A 165 0.20 11.93 11.47
N LEU A 166 1.33 11.24 11.36
CA LEU A 166 1.79 10.28 12.36
C LEU A 166 2.12 10.96 13.69
N THR A 167 2.79 12.11 13.65
CA THR A 167 3.08 12.90 14.85
C THR A 167 1.80 13.34 15.55
N LYS A 168 0.80 13.82 14.80
CA LYS A 168 -0.53 14.16 15.32
C LYS A 168 -1.25 12.97 15.95
N ALA A 169 -1.04 11.76 15.43
CA ALA A 169 -1.54 10.52 16.00
C ALA A 169 -0.74 10.01 17.23
N GLY A 170 0.28 10.75 17.67
CA GLY A 170 1.13 10.38 18.82
C GLY A 170 2.33 9.51 18.46
N TYR A 171 2.64 9.34 17.18
CA TYR A 171 3.73 8.52 16.66
C TYR A 171 4.81 9.37 15.99
N ASP A 172 5.45 10.22 16.79
CA ASP A 172 6.65 10.94 16.37
C ASP A 172 7.83 9.98 16.04
N ALA A 173 8.96 10.51 15.58
CA ALA A 173 10.13 9.70 15.24
C ALA A 173 10.61 8.79 16.39
N ASN A 174 10.57 9.26 17.63
CA ASN A 174 11.02 8.49 18.79
C ASN A 174 10.03 7.38 19.16
N ALA A 175 8.73 7.65 19.07
CA ALA A 175 7.69 6.66 19.27
C ALA A 175 7.77 5.55 18.21
N ARG A 176 7.97 5.90 16.93
CA ARG A 176 8.09 4.92 15.83
C ARG A 176 9.34 4.04 15.95
N ALA A 177 10.44 4.59 16.45
CA ALA A 177 11.68 3.82 16.64
C ALA A 177 11.54 2.65 17.65
N LYS A 178 10.54 2.71 18.56
CA LYS A 178 10.27 1.62 19.53
C LYS A 178 9.78 0.32 18.88
N PHE A 179 9.33 0.39 17.63
CA PHE A 179 8.90 -0.78 16.86
C PHE A 179 10.02 -1.43 16.04
N SER A 180 11.28 -1.05 16.28
CA SER A 180 12.44 -1.73 15.70
C SER A 180 12.36 -3.24 15.95
N GLY A 181 12.54 -4.04 14.89
CA GLY A 181 12.41 -5.50 14.94
C GLY A 181 10.97 -6.04 14.84
N TRP A 182 9.96 -5.18 14.66
CA TRP A 182 8.58 -5.63 14.47
C TRP A 182 8.27 -5.89 13.00
N TYR A 183 7.29 -6.75 12.73
CA TYR A 183 6.64 -6.83 11.44
C TYR A 183 5.71 -5.64 11.21
N ILE A 184 5.66 -5.15 9.97
CA ILE A 184 4.82 -4.01 9.60
C ILE A 184 4.05 -4.28 8.31
N GLY A 185 2.80 -3.82 8.27
CA GLY A 185 2.06 -3.54 7.05
C GLY A 185 1.31 -2.23 7.22
N GLY A 186 1.30 -1.36 6.22
CA GLY A 186 0.59 -0.09 6.29
C GLY A 186 0.16 0.40 4.93
N SER A 187 -0.98 1.09 4.88
CA SER A 187 -1.52 1.65 3.63
C SER A 187 -2.22 2.98 3.88
N ILE A 188 -2.10 3.88 2.91
CA ILE A 188 -2.79 5.17 2.85
C ILE A 188 -3.85 5.10 1.76
N GLU A 189 -5.12 5.33 2.12
CA GLU A 189 -6.21 5.43 1.16
C GLU A 189 -6.05 6.72 0.34
N PRO A 190 -5.87 6.64 -0.98
CA PRO A 190 -5.64 7.82 -1.80
C PRO A 190 -6.89 8.59 -2.22
N ASP A 191 -8.04 7.93 -2.29
CA ASP A 191 -9.22 8.52 -2.91
C ASP A 191 -10.09 9.23 -1.85
N SER A 192 -10.37 10.52 -2.06
CA SER A 192 -11.31 11.25 -1.20
C SER A 192 -12.77 10.85 -1.44
N TRP A 193 -13.04 10.02 -2.44
CA TRP A 193 -14.37 9.60 -2.88
C TRP A 193 -14.45 8.09 -3.14
N ALA A 194 -13.74 7.26 -2.38
CA ALA A 194 -14.05 5.85 -2.37
C ALA A 194 -15.53 5.73 -1.96
N ASP A 195 -16.37 5.29 -2.90
CA ASP A 195 -17.77 4.96 -2.61
C ASP A 195 -17.72 3.97 -1.45
N GLU A 196 -18.23 4.44 -0.33
CA GLU A 196 -18.46 3.70 0.89
C GLU A 196 -17.18 3.44 1.74
N GLY A 197 -17.09 4.18 2.86
CA GLY A 197 -16.32 3.79 4.06
C GLY A 197 -14.94 4.43 4.26
N ALA A 198 -14.17 4.65 3.19
CA ALA A 198 -12.79 5.15 3.27
C ALA A 198 -12.67 6.61 2.82
N TYR A 199 -12.08 7.46 3.67
CA TYR A 199 -11.78 8.85 3.30
C TYR A 199 -10.34 8.97 2.82
N GLY A 200 -10.13 9.73 1.75
CA GLY A 200 -8.80 10.04 1.24
C GLY A 200 -7.87 10.58 2.32
N GLY A 201 -6.66 10.02 2.37
CA GLY A 201 -5.67 10.27 3.41
C GLY A 201 -5.79 9.37 4.64
N MET A 202 -6.81 8.51 4.72
CA MET A 202 -6.92 7.54 5.80
C MET A 202 -5.72 6.59 5.78
N THR A 203 -4.98 6.57 6.88
CA THR A 203 -3.75 5.81 7.01
C THR A 203 -3.94 4.77 8.10
N THR A 204 -3.70 3.51 7.77
CA THR A 204 -3.75 2.41 8.71
C THR A 204 -2.41 1.69 8.71
N ILE A 205 -1.91 1.33 9.89
CA ILE A 205 -0.68 0.54 10.06
C ILE A 205 -0.95 -0.53 11.10
N VAL A 206 -0.48 -1.75 10.82
CA VAL A 206 -0.47 -2.88 11.74
C VAL A 206 0.98 -3.24 12.01
N LEU A 207 1.32 -3.32 13.29
CA LEU A 207 2.64 -3.69 13.80
C LEU A 207 2.52 -4.94 14.67
N VAL A 208 3.32 -5.97 14.38
CA VAL A 208 3.33 -7.22 15.15
C VAL A 208 4.74 -7.52 15.67
N PRO A 209 4.94 -7.75 16.97
CA PRO A 209 6.27 -8.06 17.51
C PRO A 209 6.77 -9.41 16.99
N GLN A 210 8.07 -9.52 16.72
CA GLN A 210 8.69 -10.79 16.30
C GLN A 210 8.87 -11.77 17.47
N SER A 211 9.07 -11.26 18.68
CA SER A 211 9.39 -12.00 19.92
C SER A 211 8.66 -11.42 21.10
#